data_AF-A0A940BY66-F1
#
_entry.id   AF-A0A940BY66-F1
#
_cell.length_a   1.000
_cell.length_b   1.000
_cell.length_c   1.000
_cell.angle_alpha   90.00
_cell.angle_beta   90.00
_cell.angle_gamma   90.00
#
_symmetry.space_group_name_H-M   'P 1'
#
loop_
_entity.id
_entity.type
_entity.pdbx_description
1 polymer ?
#
loop_
_entity_poly.entity_id
_entity_poly.type
_entity_poly.pdbx_seq_one_letter_code
_entity_poly.pdbx_strand_id
1 'polypeptide(L)'
;MPDINAELTKTIFSERENDIKHPSFDSEMGLYNLIAEGKTEEAKRTMERQPKYTAVERGILSDNPLRNAMYHFVAMTAVLTRVCIMKGMPQDIAYKMSDVFINKADKQNSPEAVARVQVEMAESFSEYMNNASKSVIQSKQILQCIDYIRENIHKNITVSELADKVALNETYLSKLFKKEVGNSVSEYIRNEKIQEACWLLKYTDKTSIEIATDLSFSSHSYFISVFKKVTGTTPKEYRNTNYRELI
;
A
#
# COMPACT_ATOMS: atom_id res chain seq x y z
N MET A 1 -17.72 -3.78 35.23
CA MET A 1 -17.32 -4.35 33.93
C MET A 1 -16.77 -5.74 34.19
N PRO A 2 -17.07 -6.76 33.36
CA PRO A 2 -16.38 -8.04 33.45
C PRO A 2 -14.86 -7.81 33.35
N ASP A 3 -14.07 -8.56 34.11
CA ASP A 3 -12.62 -8.58 33.95
C ASP A 3 -12.28 -9.24 32.61
N ILE A 4 -11.72 -8.45 31.70
CA ILE A 4 -11.39 -8.90 30.34
C ILE A 4 -10.40 -10.08 30.37
N ASN A 5 -9.54 -10.17 31.39
CA ASN A 5 -8.62 -11.30 31.53
C ASN A 5 -9.37 -12.59 31.91
N ALA A 6 -10.40 -12.48 32.74
CA ALA A 6 -11.24 -13.62 33.12
C ALA A 6 -12.10 -14.11 31.95
N GLU A 7 -12.61 -13.19 31.12
CA GLU A 7 -13.34 -13.52 29.90
C GLU A 7 -12.42 -14.17 28.85
N LEU A 8 -11.26 -13.58 28.59
CA LEU A 8 -10.25 -14.13 27.67
C LEU A 8 -9.81 -15.54 28.07
N THR A 9 -9.56 -15.77 29.37
CA THR A 9 -9.15 -17.07 29.89
C THR A 9 -10.23 -18.13 29.66
N LYS A 10 -11.51 -17.78 29.88
CA LYS A 10 -12.65 -18.68 29.64
C LYS A 10 -12.79 -19.01 28.16
N THR A 11 -12.67 -18.01 27.28
CA THR A 11 -12.78 -18.19 25.83
C THR A 11 -11.66 -19.08 25.30
N ILE A 12 -10.40 -18.79 25.64
CA ILE A 12 -9.23 -19.60 25.22
C ILE A 12 -9.38 -21.05 25.70
N PHE A 13 -9.85 -21.25 26.93
CA PHE A 13 -10.06 -22.60 27.47
C PHE A 13 -11.14 -23.35 26.68
N SER A 14 -12.28 -22.71 26.42
CA SER A 14 -13.37 -23.29 25.63
C SER A 14 -12.96 -23.61 24.19
N GLU A 15 -12.19 -22.74 23.54
CA GLU A 15 -11.68 -22.98 22.17
C GLU A 15 -10.76 -24.20 22.11
N ARG A 16 -9.88 -24.36 23.11
CA ARG A 16 -8.99 -25.52 23.23
C ARG A 16 -9.75 -26.83 23.46
N GLU A 17 -10.79 -26.83 24.29
CA GLU A 17 -11.62 -28.03 24.53
C GLU A 17 -12.38 -28.48 23.28
N ASN A 18 -12.77 -27.53 22.42
CA ASN A 18 -13.55 -27.81 21.22
C ASN A 18 -12.71 -27.94 19.93
N ASP A 19 -11.36 -27.96 20.05
CA ASP A 19 -10.39 -27.95 18.93
C ASP A 19 -10.65 -26.85 17.88
N ILE A 20 -11.22 -25.71 18.32
CA ILE A 20 -11.45 -24.55 17.46
C ILE A 20 -10.12 -23.83 17.29
N LYS A 21 -9.65 -23.70 16.05
CA LYS A 21 -8.39 -23.03 15.72
C LYS A 21 -8.65 -21.81 14.85
N HIS A 22 -8.17 -20.67 15.30
CA HIS A 22 -8.05 -19.51 14.43
C HIS A 22 -7.09 -19.79 13.27
N PRO A 23 -7.37 -19.28 12.06
CA PRO A 23 -6.40 -19.29 10.97
C PRO A 23 -5.07 -18.72 11.46
N SER A 24 -3.97 -19.38 11.11
CA SER A 24 -2.66 -18.83 11.45
C SER A 24 -2.47 -17.49 10.76
N PHE A 25 -1.76 -16.58 11.43
CA PHE A 25 -1.36 -15.29 10.86
C PHE A 25 -0.69 -15.46 9.49
N ASP A 26 0.17 -16.47 9.35
CA ASP A 26 0.85 -16.79 8.08
C ASP A 26 -0.12 -17.19 6.97
N SER A 27 -1.18 -17.95 7.30
CA SER A 27 -2.20 -18.34 6.34
C SER A 27 -3.06 -17.16 5.91
N GLU A 28 -3.40 -16.26 6.84
CA GLU A 28 -4.18 -15.05 6.57
C GLU A 28 -3.38 -14.07 5.69
N MET A 29 -2.15 -13.75 6.10
CA MET A 29 -1.23 -12.90 5.33
C MET A 29 -0.87 -13.51 3.97
N GLY A 30 -0.77 -14.84 3.88
CA GLY A 30 -0.57 -15.55 2.62
C GLY A 30 -1.65 -15.21 1.59
N LEU A 31 -2.94 -15.21 1.98
CA LEU A 31 -4.04 -14.83 1.10
C LEU A 31 -3.91 -13.36 0.63
N TYR A 32 -3.64 -12.43 1.54
CA TYR A 32 -3.51 -11.01 1.19
C TYR A 32 -2.33 -10.76 0.25
N ASN A 33 -1.21 -11.47 0.43
CA ASN A 33 -0.08 -11.39 -0.47
C ASN A 33 -0.41 -11.93 -1.86
N LEU A 34 -1.13 -13.06 -1.97
CA LEU A 34 -1.57 -13.58 -3.28
C LEU A 34 -2.43 -12.57 -4.04
N ILE A 35 -3.38 -11.93 -3.36
CA ILE A 35 -4.23 -10.88 -3.95
C ILE A 35 -3.37 -9.68 -4.36
N ALA A 36 -2.49 -9.21 -3.48
CA ALA A 36 -1.66 -8.03 -3.76
C ALA A 36 -0.57 -8.28 -4.83
N GLU A 37 -0.21 -9.54 -5.09
CA GLU A 37 0.64 -9.96 -6.20
C GLU A 37 -0.14 -10.19 -7.51
N GLY A 38 -1.47 -10.03 -7.49
CA GLY A 38 -2.32 -10.24 -8.66
C GLY A 38 -2.50 -11.71 -9.06
N LYS A 39 -2.22 -12.66 -8.16
CA LYS A 39 -2.34 -14.10 -8.39
C LYS A 39 -3.80 -14.56 -8.18
N THR A 40 -4.70 -14.06 -9.01
CA THR A 40 -6.16 -14.21 -8.84
C THR A 40 -6.59 -15.67 -8.64
N GLU A 41 -6.11 -16.60 -9.49
CA GLU A 41 -6.50 -18.02 -9.41
C GLU A 41 -6.01 -18.72 -8.13
N GLU A 42 -4.80 -18.38 -7.65
CA GLU A 42 -4.28 -18.93 -6.40
C GLU A 42 -5.02 -18.38 -5.18
N ALA A 43 -5.37 -17.09 -5.22
CA ALA A 43 -6.20 -16.46 -4.19
C ALA A 43 -7.58 -17.11 -4.12
N LYS A 44 -8.26 -17.33 -5.26
CA LYS A 44 -9.57 -18.01 -5.30
C LYS A 44 -9.51 -19.40 -4.69
N ARG A 45 -8.54 -20.23 -5.11
CA ARG A 45 -8.34 -21.59 -4.55
C ARG A 45 -8.11 -21.58 -3.05
N THR A 46 -7.38 -20.59 -2.55
CA THR A 46 -7.14 -20.41 -1.11
C THR A 46 -8.43 -20.08 -0.37
N MET A 47 -9.26 -19.19 -0.93
CA MET A 47 -10.56 -18.82 -0.36
C MET A 47 -11.56 -19.98 -0.37
N GLU A 48 -11.56 -20.81 -1.42
CA GLU A 48 -12.43 -22.00 -1.52
C GLU A 48 -12.08 -23.10 -0.52
N ARG A 49 -10.80 -23.20 -0.15
CA ARG A 49 -10.30 -24.18 0.84
C ARG A 49 -10.53 -23.75 2.28
N GLN A 50 -10.78 -22.47 2.52
CA GLN A 50 -11.08 -22.00 3.85
C GLN A 50 -12.52 -22.36 4.22
N PRO A 51 -12.77 -22.72 5.50
CA PRO A 51 -14.12 -22.98 5.96
C PRO A 51 -15.04 -21.79 5.65
N LYS A 52 -16.28 -22.09 5.25
CA LYS A 52 -17.28 -21.06 4.94
C LYS A 52 -17.44 -20.12 6.14
N TYR A 53 -17.77 -18.87 5.85
CA TYR A 53 -17.91 -17.67 6.70
C TYR A 53 -18.74 -17.79 8.00
N THR A 54 -19.28 -18.97 8.28
CA THR A 54 -19.96 -19.36 9.52
C THR A 54 -19.08 -20.17 10.46
N ALA A 55 -17.84 -20.50 10.08
CA ALA A 55 -16.97 -21.30 10.92
C ALA A 55 -16.54 -20.52 12.15
N VAL A 56 -16.88 -21.09 13.31
CA VAL A 56 -16.46 -20.69 14.66
C VAL A 56 -14.95 -20.37 14.70
N GLU A 57 -14.18 -21.00 13.82
CA GLU A 57 -12.75 -20.81 13.58
C GLU A 57 -12.32 -19.37 13.26
N ARG A 58 -13.14 -18.50 12.64
CA ARG A 58 -12.75 -17.09 12.46
C ARG A 58 -13.04 -16.21 13.68
N GLY A 59 -13.78 -16.71 14.66
CA GLY A 59 -14.22 -15.97 15.84
C GLY A 59 -15.62 -15.38 15.70
N ILE A 60 -16.32 -15.30 16.83
CA ILE A 60 -17.69 -14.76 16.96
C ILE A 60 -17.58 -13.35 17.53
N LEU A 61 -17.68 -12.33 16.67
CA LEU A 61 -17.70 -10.91 17.02
C LEU A 61 -19.12 -10.38 17.29
N SER A 62 -20.14 -11.17 16.97
CA SER A 62 -21.56 -10.82 17.14
C SER A 62 -22.44 -12.06 17.12
N ASP A 63 -23.43 -12.11 18.02
CA ASP A 63 -24.45 -13.16 18.03
C ASP A 63 -25.35 -13.14 16.78
N ASN A 64 -25.47 -11.98 16.12
CA ASN A 64 -26.14 -11.89 14.83
C ASN A 64 -25.19 -12.36 13.71
N PRO A 65 -25.53 -13.43 12.95
CA PRO A 65 -24.63 -14.00 11.94
C PRO A 65 -24.29 -13.04 10.79
N LEU A 66 -25.24 -12.22 10.35
CA LEU A 66 -25.02 -11.24 9.29
C LEU A 66 -24.04 -10.17 9.76
N ARG A 67 -24.23 -9.65 10.98
CA ARG A 67 -23.33 -8.66 11.57
C ARG A 67 -21.94 -9.25 11.83
N ASN A 68 -21.85 -10.51 12.26
CA ASN A 68 -20.58 -11.22 12.42
C ASN A 68 -19.81 -11.27 11.10
N ALA A 69 -20.49 -11.66 10.01
CA ALA A 69 -19.90 -11.65 8.67
C ALA A 69 -19.45 -10.26 8.23
N MET A 70 -20.24 -9.22 8.53
CA MET A 70 -19.89 -7.83 8.23
C MET A 70 -18.64 -7.34 8.98
N TYR A 71 -18.47 -7.70 10.26
CA TYR A 71 -17.27 -7.33 11.01
C TYR A 71 -16.01 -7.98 10.45
N HIS A 72 -16.08 -9.27 10.11
CA HIS A 72 -15.00 -9.98 9.42
C HIS A 72 -14.68 -9.37 8.05
N PHE A 73 -15.72 -9.01 7.30
CA PHE A 73 -15.57 -8.36 6.01
C PHE A 73 -14.79 -7.05 6.13
N VAL A 74 -15.23 -6.15 7.02
CA VAL A 74 -14.60 -4.84 7.23
C VAL A 74 -13.14 -5.00 7.72
N ALA A 75 -12.88 -5.93 8.63
CA ALA A 75 -11.53 -6.22 9.11
C ALA A 75 -10.62 -6.68 7.96
N MET A 76 -11.09 -7.63 7.14
CA MET A 76 -10.35 -8.09 5.96
C MET A 76 -10.13 -6.95 4.95
N THR A 77 -11.15 -6.17 4.62
CA THR A 77 -11.03 -5.05 3.68
C THR A 77 -9.97 -4.06 4.16
N ALA A 78 -9.95 -3.76 5.47
CA ALA A 78 -8.99 -2.85 6.07
C ALA A 78 -7.54 -3.36 5.92
N VAL A 79 -7.28 -4.64 6.17
CA VAL A 79 -5.94 -5.23 6.02
C VAL A 79 -5.54 -5.30 4.55
N LEU A 80 -6.41 -5.86 3.70
CA LEU A 80 -6.15 -6.02 2.27
C LEU A 80 -5.82 -4.68 1.60
N THR A 81 -6.58 -3.63 1.90
CA THR A 81 -6.35 -2.28 1.37
C THR A 81 -4.94 -1.79 1.68
N ARG A 82 -4.47 -1.98 2.93
CA ARG A 82 -3.11 -1.57 3.35
C ARG A 82 -2.04 -2.39 2.65
N VAL A 83 -2.23 -3.71 2.53
CA VAL A 83 -1.30 -4.59 1.83
C VAL A 83 -1.18 -4.18 0.34
N CYS A 84 -2.29 -3.90 -0.33
CA CYS A 84 -2.27 -3.42 -1.72
C CYS A 84 -1.57 -2.05 -1.85
N ILE A 85 -1.80 -1.10 -0.94
CA ILE A 85 -1.08 0.19 -0.92
C ILE A 85 0.42 -0.03 -0.77
N MET A 86 0.84 -0.86 0.19
CA MET A 86 2.25 -1.20 0.41
C MET A 86 2.89 -1.87 -0.81
N LYS A 87 2.09 -2.57 -1.63
CA LYS A 87 2.51 -3.22 -2.88
C LYS A 87 2.38 -2.31 -4.11
N GLY A 88 2.08 -1.02 -3.92
CA GLY A 88 2.12 -0.01 -4.97
C GLY A 88 0.77 0.42 -5.54
N MET A 89 -0.35 -0.03 -4.97
CA MET A 89 -1.68 0.49 -5.34
C MET A 89 -1.80 1.98 -4.94
N PRO A 90 -2.26 2.88 -5.83
CA PRO A 90 -2.54 4.27 -5.46
C PRO A 90 -3.55 4.35 -4.32
N GLN A 91 -3.22 5.16 -3.30
CA GLN A 91 -3.99 5.26 -2.07
C GLN A 91 -5.46 5.67 -2.30
N ASP A 92 -5.71 6.62 -3.20
CA ASP A 92 -7.07 7.09 -3.48
C ASP A 92 -7.92 6.00 -4.17
N ILE A 93 -7.31 5.18 -5.03
CA ILE A 93 -7.97 4.04 -5.65
C ILE A 93 -8.25 2.95 -4.62
N ALA A 94 -7.25 2.60 -3.80
CA ALA A 94 -7.38 1.57 -2.77
C ALA A 94 -8.52 1.89 -1.78
N TYR A 95 -8.59 3.13 -1.29
CA TYR A 95 -9.67 3.55 -0.40
C TYR A 95 -11.03 3.63 -1.08
N LYS A 96 -11.11 4.14 -2.32
CA LYS A 96 -12.39 4.11 -3.08
C LYS A 96 -12.89 2.68 -3.29
N MET A 97 -12.00 1.73 -3.60
CA MET A 97 -12.38 0.32 -3.73
C MET A 97 -12.89 -0.23 -2.41
N SER A 98 -12.18 0.02 -1.30
CA SER A 98 -12.64 -0.33 0.05
C SER A 98 -14.05 0.19 0.33
N ASP A 99 -14.30 1.49 0.11
CA ASP A 99 -15.59 2.12 0.38
C ASP A 99 -16.72 1.50 -0.46
N VAL A 100 -16.48 1.25 -1.75
CA VAL A 100 -17.45 0.61 -2.65
C VAL A 100 -17.81 -0.78 -2.16
N PHE A 101 -16.82 -1.58 -1.77
CA PHE A 101 -17.04 -2.95 -1.32
C PHE A 101 -17.70 -3.04 0.06
N ILE A 102 -17.33 -2.16 1.00
CA ILE A 102 -18.00 -2.05 2.30
C ILE A 102 -19.46 -1.63 2.12
N ASN A 103 -19.74 -0.62 1.29
CA ASN A 103 -21.11 -0.20 1.01
C ASN A 103 -21.93 -1.29 0.31
N LYS A 104 -21.30 -2.07 -0.57
CA LYS A 104 -21.94 -3.21 -1.25
C LYS A 104 -22.27 -4.34 -0.28
N ALA A 105 -21.37 -4.63 0.67
CA ALA A 105 -21.60 -5.64 1.70
C ALA A 105 -22.69 -5.21 2.69
N ASP A 106 -22.76 -3.93 3.07
CA ASP A 106 -23.77 -3.36 3.98
C ASP A 106 -25.21 -3.50 3.45
N LYS A 107 -25.38 -3.55 2.13
CA LYS A 107 -26.67 -3.77 1.46
C LYS A 107 -27.11 -5.23 1.39
N GLN A 108 -26.32 -6.17 1.92
CA GLN A 108 -26.63 -7.59 1.87
C GLN A 108 -27.47 -8.03 3.07
N ASN A 109 -28.35 -9.01 2.83
CA ASN A 109 -29.31 -9.48 3.85
C ASN A 109 -28.99 -10.89 4.39
N SER A 110 -27.86 -11.49 4.00
CA SER A 110 -27.43 -12.79 4.53
C SER A 110 -25.90 -12.92 4.58
N PRO A 111 -25.35 -13.74 5.50
CA PRO A 111 -23.91 -14.00 5.56
C PRO A 111 -23.34 -14.53 4.25
N GLU A 112 -24.09 -15.39 3.55
CA GLU A 112 -23.70 -15.95 2.25
C GLU A 112 -23.66 -14.90 1.15
N ALA A 113 -24.45 -13.84 1.27
CA ALA A 113 -24.41 -12.73 0.35
C ALA A 113 -23.19 -11.83 0.60
N VAL A 114 -22.85 -11.55 1.86
CA VAL A 114 -21.59 -10.87 2.24
C VAL A 114 -20.37 -11.66 1.76
N ALA A 115 -20.39 -12.97 1.95
CA ALA A 115 -19.37 -13.91 1.46
C ALA A 115 -19.12 -13.82 -0.05
N ARG A 116 -20.18 -13.66 -0.87
CA ARG A 116 -20.04 -13.46 -2.31
C ARG A 116 -19.36 -12.12 -2.63
N VAL A 117 -19.73 -11.06 -1.91
CA VAL A 117 -19.06 -9.76 -2.04
C VAL A 117 -17.58 -9.85 -1.65
N GLN A 118 -17.22 -10.68 -0.68
CA GLN A 118 -15.83 -10.88 -0.27
C GLN A 118 -14.98 -11.53 -1.37
N VAL A 119 -15.52 -12.53 -2.06
CA VAL A 119 -14.86 -13.15 -3.22
C VAL A 119 -14.70 -12.11 -4.34
N GLU A 120 -15.77 -11.39 -4.66
CA GLU A 120 -15.74 -10.34 -5.70
C GLU A 120 -14.74 -9.22 -5.38
N MET A 121 -14.64 -8.83 -4.10
CA MET A 121 -13.65 -7.86 -3.63
C MET A 121 -12.23 -8.39 -3.83
N ALA A 122 -11.93 -9.61 -3.39
CA ALA A 122 -10.62 -10.22 -3.55
C ALA A 122 -10.21 -10.32 -5.03
N GLU A 123 -11.15 -10.71 -5.90
CA GLU A 123 -10.96 -10.74 -7.36
C GLU A 123 -10.66 -9.36 -7.92
N SER A 124 -11.46 -8.35 -7.57
CA SER A 124 -11.30 -7.00 -8.08
C SER A 124 -9.99 -6.35 -7.65
N PHE A 125 -9.58 -6.52 -6.38
CA PHE A 125 -8.26 -6.08 -5.92
C PHE A 125 -7.15 -6.82 -6.64
N SER A 126 -7.25 -8.15 -6.80
CA SER A 126 -6.24 -8.95 -7.50
C SER A 126 -6.12 -8.57 -8.98
N GLU A 127 -7.24 -8.35 -9.66
CA GLU A 127 -7.26 -7.90 -11.06
C GLU A 127 -6.67 -6.51 -11.21
N TYR A 128 -6.98 -5.58 -10.31
CA TYR A 128 -6.34 -4.28 -10.30
C TYR A 128 -4.83 -4.44 -10.14
N MET A 129 -4.37 -5.22 -9.17
CA MET A 129 -2.95 -5.43 -8.92
C MET A 129 -2.25 -6.16 -10.08
N ASN A 130 -2.93 -7.08 -10.77
CA ASN A 130 -2.43 -7.75 -11.97
C ASN A 130 -2.37 -6.82 -13.20
N ASN A 131 -3.36 -5.95 -13.37
CA ASN A 131 -3.38 -5.00 -14.47
C ASN A 131 -2.41 -3.85 -14.23
N ALA A 132 -2.31 -3.40 -12.98
CA ALA A 132 -1.23 -2.53 -12.52
C ALA A 132 0.12 -3.21 -12.79
N SER A 133 0.31 -4.49 -12.44
CA SER A 133 1.57 -5.20 -12.67
C SER A 133 1.94 -5.36 -14.15
N LYS A 134 0.95 -5.49 -15.05
CA LYS A 134 1.16 -5.42 -16.52
C LYS A 134 1.57 -4.04 -17.03
N SER A 135 1.29 -2.98 -16.26
CA SER A 135 1.78 -1.62 -16.48
C SER A 135 3.01 -1.27 -15.62
N VAL A 136 3.49 -2.20 -14.78
CA VAL A 136 4.59 -2.00 -13.84
C VAL A 136 5.87 -2.61 -14.41
N ILE A 137 6.93 -1.84 -14.23
CA ILE A 137 8.33 -2.22 -14.16
C ILE A 137 8.56 -3.72 -13.93
N GLN A 138 8.89 -4.43 -15.00
CA GLN A 138 9.12 -5.87 -14.98
C GLN A 138 10.58 -6.22 -14.67
N SER A 139 11.49 -5.30 -14.97
CA SER A 139 12.91 -5.57 -14.86
C SER A 139 13.37 -5.42 -13.41
N LYS A 140 13.91 -6.51 -12.85
CA LYS A 140 14.56 -6.52 -11.53
C LYS A 140 15.60 -5.40 -11.39
N GLN A 141 16.33 -5.11 -12.47
CA GLN A 141 17.31 -4.03 -12.55
C GLN A 141 16.65 -2.66 -12.32
N ILE A 142 15.49 -2.40 -12.92
CA ILE A 142 14.80 -1.12 -12.75
C ILE A 142 14.24 -0.99 -11.34
N LEU A 143 13.73 -2.07 -10.73
CA LEU A 143 13.34 -2.07 -9.33
C LEU A 143 14.54 -1.75 -8.41
N GLN A 144 15.69 -2.38 -8.64
CA GLN A 144 16.93 -2.09 -7.91
C GLN A 144 17.38 -0.64 -8.07
N CYS A 145 17.21 -0.05 -9.26
CA CYS A 145 17.49 1.37 -9.46
C CYS A 145 16.53 2.26 -8.66
N ILE A 146 15.23 1.94 -8.61
CA ILE A 146 14.24 2.69 -7.83
C ILE A 146 14.55 2.62 -6.33
N ASP A 147 14.81 1.43 -5.81
CA ASP A 147 15.15 1.24 -4.40
C ASP A 147 16.40 2.05 -4.05
N TYR A 148 17.42 2.02 -4.92
CA TYR A 148 18.61 2.82 -4.73
C TYR A 148 18.33 4.32 -4.72
N ILE A 149 17.49 4.81 -5.64
CA ILE A 149 17.11 6.23 -5.71
C ILE A 149 16.43 6.66 -4.42
N ARG A 150 15.52 5.84 -3.87
CA ARG A 150 14.79 6.14 -2.63
C ARG A 150 15.73 6.19 -1.42
N GLU A 151 16.59 5.18 -1.27
CA GLU A 151 17.56 5.11 -0.17
C GLU A 151 18.59 6.25 -0.20
N ASN A 152 18.88 6.78 -1.39
CA ASN A 152 19.93 7.78 -1.62
C ASN A 152 19.37 9.13 -2.11
N ILE A 153 18.10 9.43 -1.85
CA ILE A 153 17.41 10.60 -2.44
C ILE A 153 18.05 11.94 -2.04
N HIS A 154 18.78 11.98 -0.92
CA HIS A 154 19.54 13.12 -0.43
C HIS A 154 20.86 13.37 -1.20
N LYS A 155 21.28 12.46 -2.08
CA LYS A 155 22.52 12.56 -2.85
C LYS A 155 22.27 13.04 -4.29
N ASN A 156 23.35 13.36 -4.97
CA ASN A 156 23.33 13.59 -6.41
C ASN A 156 23.50 12.25 -7.16
N ILE A 157 22.38 11.58 -7.44
CA ILE A 157 22.37 10.29 -8.13
C ILE A 157 22.52 10.49 -9.64
N THR A 158 23.41 9.72 -10.26
CA THR A 158 23.64 9.76 -11.72
C THR A 158 23.16 8.49 -12.43
N VAL A 159 22.91 8.59 -13.74
CA VAL A 159 22.56 7.41 -14.56
C VAL A 159 23.71 6.40 -14.59
N SER A 160 24.95 6.89 -14.64
CA SER A 160 26.17 6.08 -14.61
C SER A 160 26.24 5.21 -13.36
N GLU A 161 26.06 5.81 -12.19
CA GLU A 161 26.02 5.12 -10.89
C GLU A 161 24.93 4.04 -10.82
N LEU A 162 23.74 4.33 -11.35
CA LEU A 162 22.65 3.35 -11.41
C LEU A 162 22.98 2.20 -12.37
N ALA A 163 23.59 2.51 -13.51
CA ALA A 163 23.96 1.54 -14.54
C ALA A 163 25.03 0.56 -14.03
N ASP A 164 26.04 1.07 -13.34
CA ASP A 164 27.08 0.27 -12.68
C ASP A 164 26.48 -0.66 -11.62
N LYS A 165 25.53 -0.15 -10.81
CA LYS A 165 24.89 -0.94 -9.74
C LYS A 165 24.14 -2.17 -10.27
N VAL A 166 23.56 -2.08 -11.47
CA VAL A 166 22.76 -3.16 -12.07
C VAL A 166 23.46 -3.85 -13.23
N ALA A 167 24.75 -3.57 -13.44
CA ALA A 167 25.58 -4.12 -14.51
C ALA A 167 24.95 -3.95 -15.91
N LEU A 168 24.37 -2.77 -16.19
CA LEU A 168 23.83 -2.40 -17.49
C LEU A 168 24.63 -1.24 -18.08
N ASN A 169 24.58 -1.06 -19.40
CA ASN A 169 25.08 0.17 -19.99
C ASN A 169 24.06 1.31 -19.80
N GLU A 170 24.53 2.55 -19.63
CA GLU A 170 23.69 3.72 -19.34
C GLU A 170 22.59 3.97 -20.37
N THR A 171 22.89 3.74 -21.65
CA THR A 171 21.94 3.96 -22.75
C THR A 171 20.79 2.96 -22.69
N TYR A 172 21.09 1.69 -22.43
CA TYR A 172 20.10 0.64 -22.27
C TYR A 172 19.29 0.84 -21.00
N LEU A 173 19.95 1.15 -19.87
CA LEU A 173 19.26 1.47 -18.63
C LEU A 173 18.27 2.63 -18.85
N SER A 174 18.70 3.73 -19.47
CA SER A 174 17.84 4.89 -19.71
C SER A 174 16.61 4.56 -20.56
N LYS A 175 16.80 3.75 -21.62
CA LYS A 175 15.70 3.29 -22.48
C LYS A 175 14.75 2.37 -21.73
N LEU A 176 15.29 1.41 -20.99
CA LEU A 176 14.53 0.44 -20.22
C LEU A 176 13.74 1.12 -19.09
N PHE A 177 14.40 2.01 -18.34
CA PHE A 177 13.78 2.81 -17.28
C PHE A 177 12.65 3.66 -17.85
N LYS A 178 12.88 4.40 -18.95
CA LYS A 178 11.80 5.22 -19.55
C LYS A 178 10.64 4.38 -20.07
N LYS A 179 10.93 3.20 -20.64
CA LYS A 179 9.90 2.27 -21.13
C LYS A 179 9.03 1.74 -19.98
N GLU A 180 9.65 1.40 -18.87
CA GLU A 180 8.99 0.72 -17.75
C GLU A 180 8.39 1.67 -16.70
N VAL A 181 9.04 2.80 -16.45
CA VAL A 181 8.63 3.82 -15.46
C VAL A 181 7.80 4.93 -16.11
N GLY A 182 7.85 5.07 -17.44
CA GLY A 182 7.15 6.11 -18.21
C GLY A 182 7.92 7.43 -18.31
N ASN A 183 8.83 7.70 -17.37
CA ASN A 183 9.61 8.93 -17.29
C ASN A 183 11.11 8.65 -17.37
N SER A 184 11.91 9.67 -17.74
CA SER A 184 13.37 9.53 -17.67
C SER A 184 13.86 9.40 -16.22
N VAL A 185 15.04 8.80 -16.03
CA VAL A 185 15.68 8.66 -14.71
C VAL A 185 15.79 10.01 -13.99
N SER A 186 16.25 11.05 -14.69
CA SER A 186 16.41 12.39 -14.11
C SER A 186 15.09 13.05 -13.76
N GLU A 187 14.01 12.80 -14.51
CA GLU A 187 12.67 13.27 -14.15
C GLU A 187 12.12 12.54 -12.94
N TYR A 188 12.34 11.23 -12.86
CA TYR A 188 11.93 10.41 -11.74
C TYR A 188 12.61 10.87 -10.44
N ILE A 189 13.94 10.96 -10.41
CA ILE A 189 14.71 11.46 -9.26
C ILE A 189 14.21 12.85 -8.84
N ARG A 190 13.99 13.74 -9.80
CA ARG A 190 13.51 15.10 -9.52
C ARG A 190 12.13 15.08 -8.85
N ASN A 191 11.20 14.26 -9.34
CA ASN A 191 9.86 14.16 -8.77
C ASN A 191 9.89 13.57 -7.36
N GLU A 192 10.67 12.50 -7.13
CA GLU A 192 10.86 11.91 -5.80
C GLU A 192 11.45 12.95 -4.81
N LYS A 193 12.46 13.73 -5.22
CA LYS A 193 13.00 14.84 -4.41
C LYS A 193 11.94 15.88 -4.08
N ILE A 194 11.05 16.23 -5.01
CA ILE A 194 9.96 17.18 -4.71
C ILE A 194 8.95 16.57 -3.73
N GLN A 195 8.64 15.29 -3.85
CA GLN A 195 7.77 14.63 -2.87
C GLN A 195 8.40 14.66 -1.47
N GLU A 196 9.68 14.32 -1.34
CA GLU A 196 10.41 14.41 -0.07
C GLU A 196 10.42 15.85 0.48
N ALA A 197 10.62 16.85 -0.37
CA ALA A 197 10.55 18.25 0.02
C ALA A 197 9.16 18.64 0.55
N CYS A 198 8.07 18.12 -0.02
CA CYS A 198 6.72 18.34 0.50
C CYS A 198 6.56 17.77 1.92
N TRP A 199 7.09 16.57 2.18
CA TRP A 199 7.08 15.96 3.52
C TRP A 199 7.88 16.80 4.51
N LEU A 200 9.10 17.19 4.16
CA LEU A 200 9.95 18.04 5.02
C LEU A 200 9.31 19.40 5.30
N LEU A 201 8.66 20.03 4.32
CA LEU A 201 7.94 21.28 4.51
C LEU A 201 6.72 21.16 5.44
N LYS A 202 6.09 19.98 5.46
CA LYS A 202 4.85 19.73 6.19
C LYS A 202 5.07 19.33 7.65
N TYR A 203 6.13 18.58 7.91
CA TYR A 203 6.37 17.92 9.20
C TYR A 203 7.68 18.34 9.89
N THR A 204 8.43 19.30 9.34
CA THR A 204 9.66 19.81 9.98
C THR A 204 9.76 21.31 9.86
N ASP A 205 10.65 21.92 10.65
CA ASP A 205 10.91 23.36 10.63
C ASP A 205 12.01 23.78 9.66
N LYS A 206 12.52 22.83 8.86
CA LYS A 206 13.57 23.10 7.89
C LYS A 206 13.13 24.16 6.88
N THR A 207 13.96 25.17 6.71
CA THR A 207 13.79 26.20 5.71
C THR A 207 13.86 25.60 4.30
N SER A 208 13.26 26.29 3.33
CA SER A 208 13.33 25.87 1.93
C SER A 208 14.76 25.84 1.38
N ILE A 209 15.69 26.59 1.98
CA ILE A 209 17.11 26.58 1.63
C ILE A 209 17.76 25.29 2.15
N GLU A 210 17.54 24.95 3.43
CA GLU A 210 18.06 23.71 4.02
C GLU A 210 17.53 22.48 3.28
N ILE A 211 16.23 22.43 2.96
CA ILE A 211 15.63 21.32 2.19
C ILE A 211 16.27 21.20 0.80
N ALA A 212 16.52 22.32 0.12
CA ALA A 212 17.17 22.30 -1.18
C ALA A 212 18.60 21.71 -1.10
N THR A 213 19.33 22.05 -0.03
CA THR A 213 20.66 21.52 0.24
C THR A 213 20.63 20.04 0.62
N ASP A 214 19.75 19.64 1.54
CA ASP A 214 19.60 18.26 2.02
C ASP A 214 19.21 17.30 0.90
N LEU A 215 18.43 17.78 -0.07
CA LEU A 215 18.03 17.00 -1.25
C LEU A 215 18.99 17.21 -2.43
N SER A 216 20.15 17.82 -2.21
CA SER A 216 21.21 18.00 -3.19
C SER A 216 20.71 18.64 -4.51
N PHE A 217 19.88 19.69 -4.43
CA PHE A 217 19.59 20.55 -5.57
C PHE A 217 20.79 21.46 -5.87
N SER A 218 21.07 21.72 -7.15
CA SER A 218 22.21 22.53 -7.59
C SER A 218 22.15 24.00 -7.14
N SER A 219 20.95 24.51 -6.88
CA SER A 219 20.74 25.83 -6.30
C SER A 219 19.34 25.94 -5.70
N HIS A 220 19.19 26.87 -4.75
CA HIS A 220 17.90 27.17 -4.16
C HIS A 220 16.88 27.69 -5.18
N SER A 221 17.31 28.55 -6.12
CA SER A 221 16.45 29.07 -7.19
C SER A 221 15.96 27.96 -8.12
N TYR A 222 16.83 26.99 -8.44
CA TYR A 222 16.42 25.83 -9.24
C TYR A 222 15.39 24.98 -8.50
N PHE A 223 15.62 24.70 -7.21
CA PHE A 223 14.66 24.00 -6.37
C PHE A 223 13.28 24.67 -6.38
N ILE A 224 13.19 25.99 -6.12
CA ILE A 224 11.91 26.71 -6.13
C ILE A 224 11.22 26.58 -7.49
N SER A 225 11.97 26.72 -8.59
CA SER A 225 11.42 26.64 -9.95
C SER A 225 10.80 25.27 -10.24
N VAL A 226 11.48 24.20 -9.83
CA VAL A 226 11.05 22.82 -10.01
C VAL A 226 9.87 22.51 -9.09
N PHE A 227 9.96 22.89 -7.83
CA PHE A 227 8.91 22.68 -6.84
C PHE A 227 7.60 23.31 -7.33
N LYS A 228 7.65 24.56 -7.79
CA LYS A 228 6.48 25.25 -8.35
C LYS A 228 5.95 24.58 -9.61
N LYS A 229 6.83 24.11 -10.50
CA LYS A 229 6.42 23.40 -11.71
C LYS A 229 5.68 22.10 -11.39
N VAL A 230 6.09 21.38 -10.36
CA VAL A 230 5.53 20.08 -9.98
C VAL A 230 4.28 20.22 -9.11
N THR A 231 4.27 21.16 -8.15
CA THR A 231 3.21 21.30 -7.14
C THR A 231 2.21 22.42 -7.44
N GLY A 232 2.50 23.30 -8.40
CA GLY A 232 1.70 24.48 -8.72
C GLY A 232 1.93 25.69 -7.80
N THR A 233 2.65 25.54 -6.68
CA THR A 233 2.86 26.59 -5.67
C THR A 233 4.33 26.68 -5.25
N THR A 234 4.74 27.79 -4.64
CA THR A 234 6.10 27.91 -4.09
C THR A 234 6.25 27.11 -2.78
N PRO A 235 7.48 26.70 -2.38
CA PRO A 235 7.70 26.03 -1.10
C PRO A 235 7.11 26.78 0.12
N LYS A 236 7.18 28.11 0.10
CA LYS A 236 6.65 28.98 1.16
C LYS A 236 5.12 28.93 1.21
N GLU A 237 4.45 29.08 0.06
CA GLU A 237 2.99 28.97 -0.04
C GLU A 237 2.52 27.57 0.35
N TYR A 238 3.25 26.54 -0.07
CA TYR A 238 2.95 25.15 0.24
C TYR A 238 2.98 24.89 1.75
N ARG A 239 4.02 25.37 2.45
CA ARG A 239 4.14 25.29 3.91
C ARG A 239 2.97 26.00 4.59
N ASN A 240 2.71 27.26 4.25
CA ASN A 240 1.63 28.04 4.88
C ASN A 240 0.25 27.36 4.78
N THR A 241 0.01 26.57 3.73
CA THR A 241 -1.28 25.90 3.51
C THR A 241 -1.36 24.53 4.19
N ASN A 242 -0.23 23.85 4.40
CA ASN A 242 -0.22 22.43 4.77
C ASN A 242 0.50 22.11 6.08
N TYR A 243 1.16 23.08 6.70
CA TYR A 243 1.98 22.87 7.89
C TYR A 243 1.15 22.32 9.06
N ARG A 244 1.60 21.21 9.63
CA ARG A 244 1.08 20.68 10.89
C ARG A 244 2.17 20.88 11.94
N GLU A 245 1.91 21.70 12.95
CA GLU A 245 2.76 21.69 14.14
C GLU A 245 2.77 20.27 14.70
N LEU A 246 3.97 19.72 14.88
CA LEU A 246 4.15 18.51 15.66
C LEU A 246 3.90 18.90 17.13
N ILE A 247 2.67 18.63 17.60
CA ILE A 247 2.27 18.71 19.00
C ILE A 247 2.98 17.60 19.78
#